data_AF-A0A1V1SVG8-F1
#
_entry.id   AF-A0A1V1SVG8-F1
#
_cell.length_a   1.000
_cell.length_b   1.000
_cell.length_c   1.000
_cell.angle_alpha   90.00
_cell.angle_beta   90.00
_cell.angle_gamma   90.00
#
_symmetry.space_group_name_H-M   'P 1'
#
loop_
_entity.id
_entity.type
_entity.pdbx_description
1 polymer ?
#
loop_
_entity_poly.entity_id
_entity_poly.type
_entity_poly.pdbx_seq_one_letter_code
_entity_poly.pdbx_strand_id
1 'polypeptide(L)'
;MISGQSVLTPGNRGGPRHPQVTVIRDYQACIPFTRILAEGDIVLLLTPVVTPHEQNGSDPFEPFGRALATRHPWIRHVPYTARNGITNTHVAFIKRAKAVIFVISSPPNSKQLSQVEIAEVSQTVGDEKPHIVVACGNVQDFGLTEASFPTIIQSGSSPIDLHEVVAILFGECTGAGTSGVKVQELIMAPKHWPPEEWDGLDVTPVYNLWNHCLPDQFHLEKFPLQNLLQRDGYAMHFVVRLPETREIIGFCATYTTFVDKAGERLIGSLAMIIVKSPYRRRGIGRSLYEHALRQLKRIRGVDRLRLGSTYPRLLSGIPAHSPSEEWFQRRGWPIDRLSPGRGQYICDWLLKIEDWPNGGFSTVPSGLVFRQATFDDFQSVSDFIEKETARKDYTGWYDQYMNLAHDGRLNDIILGLDRSRIIAAALVYTPHDGSPLALDLPWARTIGPDVGGVTCICIADDNGAMTSSKDTIMIRLLDACIAVLREHGMQRVYLDAIKGGDEGFQSMGFQKWAKYSEIWRQI
;
A
#
# COMPACT_ATOMS: atom_id res chain seq x y z
N MET A 1 -66.37 -11.46 -26.52
CA MET A 1 -65.60 -10.21 -26.58
C MET A 1 -65.76 -9.50 -25.25
N ILE A 2 -64.61 -9.23 -24.64
CA ILE A 2 -64.41 -8.79 -23.25
C ILE A 2 -64.61 -7.27 -23.20
N SER A 3 -65.35 -6.77 -22.22
CA SER A 3 -65.25 -5.37 -21.79
C SER A 3 -65.65 -5.27 -20.32
N GLY A 4 -64.67 -5.44 -19.44
CA GLY A 4 -64.80 -5.22 -18.01
C GLY A 4 -64.24 -3.84 -17.65
N GLN A 5 -65.12 -2.93 -17.24
CA GLN A 5 -64.74 -1.67 -16.63
C GLN A 5 -64.29 -1.93 -15.19
N SER A 6 -63.03 -1.63 -14.88
CA SER A 6 -62.49 -1.68 -13.52
C SER A 6 -62.83 -0.40 -12.76
N VAL A 7 -63.46 -0.56 -11.61
CA VAL A 7 -63.72 0.48 -10.61
C VAL A 7 -62.40 0.96 -10.01
N LEU A 8 -62.20 2.29 -10.00
CA LEU A 8 -61.09 2.98 -9.36
C LEU A 8 -61.28 2.99 -7.83
N THR A 9 -60.39 2.34 -7.09
CA THR A 9 -60.15 2.61 -5.66
C THR A 9 -58.90 3.48 -5.50
N PRO A 10 -58.94 4.59 -4.73
CA PRO A 10 -57.81 5.51 -4.61
C PRO A 10 -56.66 4.85 -3.85
N GLY A 11 -55.48 4.91 -4.45
CA GLY A 11 -54.22 4.45 -3.88
C GLY A 11 -53.94 5.08 -2.52
N ASN A 12 -53.52 4.21 -1.62
CA ASN A 12 -53.01 4.50 -0.29
C ASN A 12 -51.94 5.60 -0.36
N ARG A 13 -52.21 6.74 0.30
CA ARG A 13 -51.28 7.89 0.37
C ARG A 13 -49.98 7.44 1.02
N GLY A 14 -48.86 7.65 0.32
CA GLY A 14 -47.52 7.48 0.86
C GLY A 14 -47.33 8.38 2.08
N GLY A 15 -47.10 7.76 3.24
CA GLY A 15 -46.52 8.45 4.38
C GLY A 15 -45.07 8.84 4.07
N PRO A 16 -44.52 9.88 4.73
CA PRO A 16 -43.12 10.25 4.58
C PRO A 16 -42.25 9.07 5.02
N ARG A 17 -41.41 8.56 4.11
CA ARG A 17 -40.37 7.60 4.47
C ARG A 17 -39.41 8.28 5.44
N HIS A 18 -39.37 7.85 6.69
CA HIS A 18 -38.31 8.24 7.62
C HIS A 18 -36.96 7.80 7.03
N PRO A 19 -35.95 8.69 6.91
CA PRO A 19 -34.64 8.32 6.40
C PRO A 19 -33.95 7.37 7.37
N GLN A 20 -33.77 6.10 6.97
CA GLN A 20 -33.02 5.13 7.76
C GLN A 20 -31.52 5.46 7.75
N VAL A 21 -30.89 5.50 8.92
CA VAL A 21 -29.45 5.70 9.03
C VAL A 21 -28.71 4.49 8.45
N THR A 22 -27.80 4.75 7.50
CA THR A 22 -27.14 3.70 6.72
C THR A 22 -25.65 4.01 6.56
N VAL A 23 -24.77 3.07 6.86
CA VAL A 23 -23.34 3.17 6.50
C VAL A 23 -23.21 2.86 5.01
N ILE A 24 -22.83 3.87 4.22
CA ILE A 24 -22.64 3.72 2.76
C ILE A 24 -21.31 3.04 2.46
N ARG A 25 -20.25 3.43 3.19
CA ARG A 25 -18.91 2.82 3.13
C ARG A 25 -18.08 3.16 4.37
N ASP A 26 -17.10 2.31 4.70
CA ASP A 26 -16.09 2.51 5.75
C ASP A 26 -14.77 1.87 5.31
N TYR A 27 -14.06 2.51 4.37
CA TYR A 27 -12.80 1.98 3.83
C TYR A 27 -11.63 2.06 4.81
N GLN A 28 -11.72 2.98 5.79
CA GLN A 28 -10.75 3.12 6.87
C GLN A 28 -10.96 2.09 7.99
N ALA A 29 -12.07 1.33 7.99
CA ALA A 29 -12.45 0.41 9.05
C ALA A 29 -12.46 1.07 10.44
N CYS A 30 -12.90 2.33 10.48
CA CYS A 30 -12.89 3.17 11.68
C CYS A 30 -14.10 2.94 12.57
N ILE A 31 -15.14 2.25 12.08
CA ILE A 31 -16.35 1.93 12.83
C ILE A 31 -16.27 0.47 13.35
N PRO A 32 -16.59 0.22 14.63
CA PRO A 32 -16.88 1.19 15.68
C PRO A 32 -15.62 1.88 16.22
N PHE A 33 -15.80 3.10 16.70
CA PHE A 33 -14.80 3.96 17.31
C PHE A 33 -14.07 3.31 18.48
N THR A 34 -14.71 2.36 19.18
CA THR A 34 -14.08 1.52 20.21
C THR A 34 -12.85 0.75 19.73
N ARG A 35 -12.61 0.66 18.41
CA ARG A 35 -11.43 0.03 17.82
C ARG A 35 -10.26 0.99 17.57
N ILE A 36 -10.52 2.29 17.49
CA ILE A 36 -9.54 3.29 17.02
C ILE A 36 -9.27 4.41 18.03
N LEU A 37 -10.14 4.57 19.03
CA LEU A 37 -10.01 5.57 20.09
C LEU A 37 -9.54 4.93 21.39
N ALA A 38 -8.54 5.54 22.01
CA ALA A 38 -8.12 5.30 23.38
C ALA A 38 -8.68 6.39 24.33
N GLU A 39 -8.56 6.15 25.63
CA GLU A 39 -8.87 7.16 26.64
C GLU A 39 -7.97 8.39 26.46
N GLY A 40 -8.58 9.59 26.33
CA GLY A 40 -7.86 10.84 26.09
C GLY A 40 -7.74 11.27 24.62
N ASP A 41 -8.05 10.40 23.65
CA ASP A 41 -8.00 10.77 22.23
C ASP A 41 -9.06 11.83 21.89
N ILE A 42 -8.72 12.88 21.15
CA ILE A 42 -9.70 13.92 20.79
C ILE A 42 -10.43 13.52 19.51
N VAL A 43 -11.77 13.55 19.51
CA VAL A 43 -12.58 13.46 18.29
C VAL A 43 -13.08 14.85 17.93
N LEU A 44 -12.81 15.31 16.71
CA LEU A 44 -13.30 16.57 16.20
C LEU A 44 -14.61 16.36 15.46
N LEU A 45 -15.69 17.02 15.91
CA LEU A 45 -16.96 17.10 15.21
C LEU A 45 -17.06 18.45 14.49
N LEU A 46 -17.09 18.43 13.16
CA LEU A 46 -17.28 19.58 12.30
C LEU A 46 -18.72 19.61 11.76
N THR A 47 -19.49 20.65 12.09
CA THR A 47 -20.89 20.79 11.68
C THR A 47 -21.16 22.08 10.92
N PRO A 48 -22.04 22.08 9.91
CA PRO A 48 -22.36 23.29 9.17
C PRO A 48 -23.23 24.22 10.01
N VAL A 49 -23.01 25.52 9.87
CA VAL A 49 -23.96 26.54 10.34
C VAL A 49 -25.15 26.59 9.37
N VAL A 50 -26.34 26.21 9.83
CA VAL A 50 -27.58 26.20 9.03
C VAL A 50 -28.30 27.56 9.15
N THR A 51 -28.76 28.11 8.02
CA THR A 51 -29.54 29.37 7.93
C THR A 51 -30.86 29.14 7.20
N PRO A 52 -31.99 29.76 7.62
CA PRO A 52 -32.13 30.75 8.68
C PRO A 52 -32.11 30.08 10.06
N HIS A 53 -31.66 30.81 11.08
CA HIS A 53 -31.79 30.39 12.48
C HIS A 53 -33.25 29.96 12.72
N GLU A 54 -33.53 28.65 12.80
CA GLU A 54 -34.89 28.21 13.09
C GLU A 54 -35.24 28.67 14.51
N GLN A 55 -36.20 29.60 14.57
CA GLN A 55 -37.09 30.11 15.65
C GLN A 55 -36.59 30.24 17.11
N ASN A 56 -35.57 29.50 17.57
CA ASN A 56 -35.10 29.44 18.96
C ASN A 56 -33.58 29.64 19.16
N GLY A 57 -32.79 29.88 18.10
CA GLY A 57 -31.37 30.25 18.23
C GLY A 57 -30.40 29.15 18.69
N SER A 58 -30.81 27.88 18.66
CA SER A 58 -29.98 26.74 19.04
C SER A 58 -29.28 26.12 17.83
N ASP A 59 -28.04 25.63 18.00
CA ASP A 59 -27.33 24.82 17.00
C ASP A 59 -28.07 23.49 16.78
N PRO A 60 -28.50 23.16 15.54
CA PRO A 60 -29.25 21.93 15.25
C PRO A 60 -28.44 20.65 15.46
N PHE A 61 -27.10 20.73 15.48
CA PHE A 61 -26.23 19.58 15.68
C PHE A 61 -25.68 19.47 17.09
N GLU A 62 -26.05 20.38 17.98
CA GLU A 62 -25.66 20.33 19.39
C GLU A 62 -26.14 19.04 20.09
N PRO A 63 -27.35 18.50 19.81
CA PRO A 63 -27.73 17.15 20.29
C PRO A 63 -26.77 16.04 19.84
N PHE A 64 -26.22 16.13 18.62
CA PHE A 64 -25.27 15.14 18.11
C PHE A 64 -23.92 15.21 18.85
N GLY A 65 -23.41 16.42 19.08
CA GLY A 65 -22.22 16.64 19.89
C GLY A 65 -22.38 16.09 21.31
N ARG A 66 -23.51 16.36 21.97
CA ARG A 66 -23.82 15.80 23.29
C ARG A 66 -23.91 14.28 23.28
N ALA A 67 -24.60 13.71 22.29
CA ALA A 67 -24.76 12.27 22.17
C ALA A 67 -23.41 11.56 22.02
N LEU A 68 -22.50 12.09 21.22
CA LEU A 68 -21.12 11.59 21.11
C LEU A 68 -20.38 11.69 22.46
N ALA A 69 -20.52 12.81 23.16
CA ALA A 69 -19.85 13.06 24.44
C ALA A 69 -20.27 12.08 25.56
N THR A 70 -21.47 11.48 25.46
CA THR A 70 -21.90 10.43 26.41
C THR A 70 -21.10 9.13 26.30
N ARG A 71 -20.52 8.84 25.12
CA ARG A 71 -19.75 7.61 24.87
C ARG A 71 -18.25 7.85 24.84
N HIS A 72 -17.83 9.07 24.51
CA HIS A 72 -16.43 9.47 24.51
C HIS A 72 -16.28 10.91 24.99
N PRO A 73 -15.68 11.19 26.16
CA PRO A 73 -15.74 12.52 26.78
C PRO A 73 -14.98 13.61 26.02
N TRP A 74 -14.02 13.24 25.16
CA TRP A 74 -13.12 14.18 24.46
C TRP A 74 -13.63 14.56 23.07
N ILE A 75 -14.91 14.96 22.97
CA ILE A 75 -15.49 15.53 21.73
C ILE A 75 -15.22 17.02 21.67
N ARG A 76 -14.61 17.47 20.57
CA ARG A 76 -14.48 18.88 20.24
C ARG A 76 -15.47 19.21 19.12
N HIS A 77 -16.56 19.89 19.45
CA HIS A 77 -17.56 20.33 18.48
C HIS A 77 -17.23 21.74 17.97
N VAL A 78 -17.02 21.88 16.66
CA VAL A 78 -16.62 23.15 16.02
C VAL A 78 -17.49 23.38 14.77
N PRO A 79 -18.23 24.50 14.67
CA PRO A 79 -19.03 24.80 13.50
C PRO A 79 -18.18 25.39 12.36
N TYR A 80 -18.52 25.07 11.12
CA TYR A 80 -17.96 25.69 9.90
C TYR A 80 -19.06 26.40 9.09
N THR A 81 -18.68 27.39 8.28
CA THR A 81 -19.63 28.15 7.45
C THR A 81 -19.30 28.01 5.97
N ALA A 82 -20.31 28.09 5.10
CA ALA A 82 -20.10 28.07 3.66
C ALA A 82 -19.28 29.28 3.16
N ARG A 83 -19.26 30.39 3.92
CA ARG A 83 -18.48 31.59 3.59
C ARG A 83 -16.98 31.42 3.86
N ASN A 84 -16.62 30.81 4.99
CA ASN A 84 -15.23 30.77 5.45
C ASN A 84 -14.58 29.38 5.31
N GLY A 85 -15.37 28.33 5.09
CA GLY A 85 -14.89 26.95 4.99
C GLY A 85 -14.00 26.53 6.17
N ILE A 86 -12.91 25.83 5.86
CA ILE A 86 -11.87 25.43 6.81
C ILE A 86 -10.87 26.58 7.01
N THR A 87 -10.90 27.19 8.20
CA THR A 87 -9.96 28.25 8.62
C THR A 87 -8.74 27.69 9.35
N ASN A 88 -7.73 28.53 9.61
CA ASN A 88 -6.55 28.15 10.41
C ASN A 88 -6.88 27.59 11.80
N THR A 89 -7.97 28.05 12.41
CA THR A 89 -8.46 27.51 13.69
C THR A 89 -8.93 26.06 13.53
N HIS A 90 -9.66 25.76 12.45
CA HIS A 90 -10.08 24.39 12.13
C HIS A 90 -8.86 23.50 11.86
N VAL A 91 -7.89 23.98 11.09
CA VAL A 91 -6.62 23.27 10.82
C VAL A 91 -5.93 22.88 12.13
N ALA A 92 -5.86 23.77 13.11
CA ALA A 92 -5.26 23.47 14.41
C ALA A 92 -6.00 22.36 15.17
N PHE A 93 -7.34 22.33 15.10
CA PHE A 93 -8.14 21.26 15.71
C PHE A 93 -7.99 19.93 14.95
N ILE A 94 -8.03 19.96 13.62
CA ILE A 94 -7.86 18.76 12.76
C ILE A 94 -6.50 18.12 13.03
N LYS A 95 -5.42 18.91 13.13
CA LYS A 95 -4.07 18.41 13.43
C LYS A 95 -3.95 17.77 14.82
N ARG A 96 -4.77 18.16 15.80
CA ARG A 96 -4.75 17.60 17.16
C ARG A 96 -5.69 16.40 17.36
N ALA A 97 -6.74 16.30 16.56
CA ALA A 97 -7.72 15.23 16.69
C ALA A 97 -7.15 13.87 16.26
N LYS A 98 -7.61 12.80 16.90
CA LYS A 98 -7.39 11.41 16.49
C LYS A 98 -8.28 11.03 15.30
N ALA A 99 -9.52 11.51 15.31
CA ALA A 99 -10.51 11.27 14.26
C ALA A 99 -11.36 12.53 14.01
N VAL A 100 -11.85 12.69 12.79
CA VAL A 100 -12.73 13.80 12.38
C VAL A 100 -14.07 13.25 11.91
N ILE A 101 -15.17 13.73 12.50
CA ILE A 101 -16.52 13.58 11.99
C ILE A 101 -16.90 14.88 11.29
N PHE A 102 -17.25 14.81 10.02
CA PHE A 102 -17.66 15.94 9.21
C PHE A 102 -19.12 15.79 8.78
N VAL A 103 -20.00 16.71 9.18
CA VAL A 103 -21.42 16.65 8.85
C VAL A 103 -21.69 17.43 7.57
N ILE A 104 -22.46 16.85 6.65
CA ILE A 104 -22.98 17.53 5.45
C ILE A 104 -24.50 17.51 5.53
N SER A 105 -25.16 18.66 5.45
CA SER A 105 -26.60 18.79 5.71
C SER A 105 -27.38 19.50 4.62
N SER A 106 -26.75 19.88 3.53
CA SER A 106 -27.42 20.62 2.46
C SER A 106 -26.79 20.30 1.11
N PRO A 107 -27.61 20.21 0.04
CA PRO A 107 -27.10 19.98 -1.30
C PRO A 107 -26.26 21.18 -1.79
N PRO A 108 -25.40 20.98 -2.79
CA PRO A 108 -24.58 22.05 -3.36
C PRO A 108 -25.45 23.20 -3.88
N ASN A 109 -25.01 24.44 -3.65
CA ASN A 109 -25.67 25.65 -4.16
C ASN A 109 -24.64 26.46 -4.94
N SER A 110 -24.95 26.86 -6.17
CA SER A 110 -24.04 27.58 -7.06
C SER A 110 -23.57 28.96 -6.54
N LYS A 111 -24.19 29.48 -5.48
CA LYS A 111 -23.83 30.77 -4.87
C LYS A 111 -22.85 30.67 -3.70
N GLN A 112 -22.54 29.46 -3.22
CA GLN A 112 -21.69 29.25 -2.04
C GLN A 112 -20.76 28.04 -2.26
N LEU A 113 -19.67 27.96 -1.49
CA LEU A 113 -18.81 26.78 -1.52
C LEU A 113 -19.61 25.54 -1.10
N SER A 114 -19.41 24.44 -1.83
CA SER A 114 -20.08 23.19 -1.52
C SER A 114 -19.55 22.63 -0.20
N GLN A 115 -20.43 22.09 0.64
CA GLN A 115 -20.01 21.42 1.87
C GLN A 115 -19.10 20.21 1.59
N VAL A 116 -19.24 19.60 0.40
CA VAL A 116 -18.35 18.52 -0.09
C VAL A 116 -16.94 19.04 -0.30
N GLU A 117 -16.76 20.17 -1.00
CA GLU A 117 -15.44 20.78 -1.23
C GLU A 117 -14.78 21.18 0.10
N ILE A 118 -15.56 21.69 1.06
CA ILE A 118 -15.07 22.03 2.39
C ILE A 118 -14.63 20.75 3.15
N ALA A 119 -15.37 19.66 3.00
CA ALA A 119 -15.01 18.36 3.59
C ALA A 119 -13.72 17.79 2.97
N GLU A 120 -13.49 17.95 1.67
CA GLU A 120 -12.25 17.53 0.98
C GLU A 120 -11.03 18.31 1.49
N VAL A 121 -11.17 19.62 1.72
CA VAL A 121 -10.12 20.43 2.36
C VAL A 121 -9.86 19.91 3.78
N SER A 122 -10.91 19.61 4.55
CA SER A 122 -10.76 19.04 5.89
C SER A 122 -10.04 17.68 5.87
N GLN A 123 -10.33 16.83 4.89
CA GLN A 123 -9.70 15.53 4.73
C GLN A 123 -8.21 15.69 4.37
N THR A 124 -7.91 16.56 3.41
CA THR A 124 -6.52 16.85 2.97
C THR A 124 -5.67 17.36 4.13
N VAL A 125 -6.22 18.23 4.98
CA VAL A 125 -5.53 18.72 6.19
C VAL A 125 -5.37 17.64 7.25
N GLY A 126 -6.30 16.68 7.29
CA GLY A 126 -6.32 15.54 8.21
C GLY A 126 -5.32 14.44 7.85
N ASP A 127 -4.82 14.42 6.61
CA ASP A 127 -3.88 13.42 6.10
C ASP A 127 -4.40 11.98 6.30
N GLU A 128 -3.63 11.08 6.91
CA GLU A 128 -4.03 9.67 7.10
C GLU A 128 -5.07 9.41 8.21
N LYS A 129 -5.61 10.46 8.84
CA LYS A 129 -6.54 10.31 9.97
C LYS A 129 -7.91 9.77 9.55
N PRO A 130 -8.59 9.00 10.42
CA PRO A 130 -9.98 8.64 10.22
C PRO A 130 -10.85 9.88 9.96
N HIS A 131 -11.49 9.92 8.80
CA HIS A 131 -12.36 11.01 8.35
C HIS A 131 -13.72 10.44 7.96
N ILE A 132 -14.73 10.76 8.77
CA ILE A 132 -16.07 10.19 8.69
C ILE A 132 -17.04 11.28 8.24
N VAL A 133 -17.60 11.13 7.04
CA VAL A 133 -18.65 12.03 6.55
C VAL A 133 -20.02 11.53 6.99
N VAL A 134 -20.78 12.36 7.69
CA VAL A 134 -22.19 12.12 8.04
C VAL A 134 -23.06 12.98 7.12
N ALA A 135 -23.68 12.36 6.13
CA ALA A 135 -24.58 12.99 5.18
C ALA A 135 -26.01 13.00 5.73
N CYS A 136 -26.47 14.15 6.21
CA CYS A 136 -27.84 14.40 6.65
C CYS A 136 -28.78 14.65 5.45
N GLY A 137 -28.98 13.63 4.62
CA GLY A 137 -29.75 13.67 3.38
C GLY A 137 -29.35 12.54 2.44
N ASN A 138 -29.85 12.52 1.21
CA ASN A 138 -29.47 11.51 0.23
C ASN A 138 -28.06 11.78 -0.30
N VAL A 139 -27.17 10.78 -0.24
CA VAL A 139 -25.78 10.91 -0.72
C VAL A 139 -25.66 11.21 -2.22
N GLN A 140 -26.65 10.81 -3.02
CA GLN A 140 -26.69 11.14 -4.45
C GLN A 140 -26.95 12.64 -4.67
N ASP A 141 -27.91 13.20 -3.93
CA ASP A 141 -28.27 14.62 -4.02
C ASP A 141 -27.13 15.54 -3.57
N PHE A 142 -26.21 15.01 -2.76
CA PHE A 142 -25.03 15.74 -2.28
C PHE A 142 -23.79 15.55 -3.17
N GLY A 143 -23.83 14.68 -4.20
CA GLY A 143 -22.65 14.38 -5.02
C GLY A 143 -21.60 13.50 -4.32
N LEU A 144 -21.96 12.83 -3.22
CA LEU A 144 -21.03 12.04 -2.41
C LEU A 144 -20.73 10.65 -2.98
N THR A 145 -21.49 10.20 -3.97
CA THR A 145 -21.26 8.91 -4.65
C THR A 145 -19.93 8.91 -5.41
N GLU A 146 -19.56 10.05 -6.01
CA GLU A 146 -18.33 10.24 -6.79
C GLU A 146 -17.16 10.78 -5.95
N ALA A 147 -17.45 11.40 -4.81
CA ALA A 147 -16.43 11.91 -3.89
C ALA A 147 -15.54 10.79 -3.33
N SER A 148 -14.30 11.11 -2.93
CA SER A 148 -13.27 10.14 -2.51
C SER A 148 -13.22 9.87 -0.99
N PHE A 149 -14.24 10.27 -0.22
CA PHE A 149 -14.25 10.08 1.24
C PHE A 149 -14.23 8.60 1.66
N PRO A 150 -13.31 8.17 2.54
CA PRO A 150 -13.18 6.77 2.91
C PRO A 150 -14.38 6.22 3.67
N THR A 151 -15.02 7.03 4.52
CA THR A 151 -16.13 6.60 5.37
C THR A 151 -17.30 7.56 5.22
N ILE A 152 -18.48 7.04 4.86
CA ILE A 152 -19.72 7.80 4.69
C ILE A 152 -20.87 7.11 5.42
N ILE A 153 -21.58 7.87 6.25
CA ILE A 153 -22.83 7.48 6.88
C ILE A 153 -23.93 8.40 6.36
N GLN A 154 -24.98 7.82 5.78
CA GLN A 154 -26.20 8.51 5.43
C GLN A 154 -27.15 8.53 6.62
N SER A 155 -27.77 9.67 6.90
CA SER A 155 -28.69 9.87 8.02
C SER A 155 -29.73 10.94 7.67
N GLY A 156 -30.81 11.03 8.46
CA GLY A 156 -31.54 12.29 8.57
C GLY A 156 -30.82 13.31 9.46
N SER A 157 -31.33 14.54 9.51
CA SER A 157 -30.84 15.62 10.39
C SER A 157 -31.57 15.69 11.72
N SER A 158 -32.56 14.81 11.99
CA SER A 158 -33.30 14.85 13.24
C SER A 158 -32.44 14.37 14.40
N PRO A 159 -32.71 14.80 15.65
CA PRO A 159 -31.98 14.30 16.82
C PRO A 159 -32.01 12.77 16.95
N ILE A 160 -33.11 12.12 16.54
CA ILE A 160 -33.26 10.66 16.59
C ILE A 160 -32.28 9.99 15.61
N ASP A 161 -32.23 10.47 14.37
CA ASP A 161 -31.32 9.92 13.35
C ASP A 161 -29.86 10.12 13.77
N LEU A 162 -29.53 11.32 14.29
CA LEU A 162 -28.19 11.61 14.79
C LEU A 162 -27.80 10.73 15.99
N HIS A 163 -28.75 10.38 16.86
CA HIS A 163 -28.52 9.39 17.91
C HIS A 163 -28.25 7.98 17.36
N GLU A 164 -28.95 7.57 16.30
CA GLU A 164 -28.67 6.30 15.61
C GLU A 164 -27.28 6.29 14.95
N VAL A 165 -26.85 7.42 14.36
CA VAL A 165 -25.47 7.58 13.86
C VAL A 165 -24.47 7.34 14.98
N VAL A 166 -24.70 7.91 16.17
CA VAL A 166 -23.83 7.68 17.33
C VAL A 166 -23.82 6.20 17.74
N ALA A 167 -24.98 5.55 17.80
CA ALA A 167 -25.05 4.12 18.11
C ALA A 167 -24.22 3.29 17.11
N ILE A 168 -24.32 3.58 15.81
CA ILE A 168 -23.52 2.94 14.77
C ILE A 168 -22.03 3.20 14.97
N LEU A 169 -21.64 4.46 15.18
CA LEU A 169 -20.25 4.86 15.40
C LEU A 169 -19.61 4.11 16.57
N PHE A 170 -20.37 3.75 17.60
CA PHE A 170 -19.87 3.00 18.77
C PHE A 170 -20.20 1.51 18.74
N GLY A 171 -20.88 1.02 17.70
CA GLY A 171 -21.14 -0.41 17.48
C GLY A 171 -22.29 -0.97 18.31
N GLU A 172 -23.23 -0.12 18.72
CA GLU A 172 -24.44 -0.48 19.45
C GLU A 172 -25.52 -1.02 18.50
N CYS A 173 -26.25 -2.06 18.90
CA CYS A 173 -27.31 -2.65 18.07
C CYS A 173 -28.56 -1.77 18.05
N THR A 174 -28.90 -1.18 16.90
CA THR A 174 -30.19 -0.48 16.70
C THR A 174 -31.22 -1.45 16.11
N GLY A 175 -32.30 -1.70 16.85
CA GLY A 175 -33.38 -2.59 16.43
C GLY A 175 -34.43 -1.87 15.60
N ALA A 176 -34.21 -1.67 14.30
CA ALA A 176 -35.29 -1.38 13.34
C ALA A 176 -34.84 -1.52 11.87
N GLY A 177 -35.30 -2.59 11.21
CA GLY A 177 -35.58 -2.72 9.77
C GLY A 177 -34.54 -2.25 8.75
N THR A 178 -33.55 -3.06 8.41
CA THR A 178 -32.57 -2.77 7.35
C THR A 178 -33.02 -3.23 5.95
N SER A 179 -33.28 -2.30 5.03
CA SER A 179 -33.19 -2.50 3.58
C SER A 179 -32.21 -1.48 3.01
N GLY A 180 -31.02 -1.97 2.67
CA GLY A 180 -29.77 -1.22 2.57
C GLY A 180 -28.75 -1.99 3.39
N VAL A 181 -27.61 -2.37 2.79
CA VAL A 181 -26.60 -3.34 3.28
C VAL A 181 -26.69 -3.50 4.80
N LYS A 182 -27.31 -4.61 5.24
CA LYS A 182 -27.59 -4.81 6.66
C LYS A 182 -26.27 -4.66 7.41
N VAL A 183 -26.26 -3.92 8.52
CA VAL A 183 -25.10 -3.86 9.44
C VAL A 183 -24.60 -5.28 9.81
N GLN A 184 -25.47 -6.29 9.70
CA GLN A 184 -25.12 -7.72 9.76
C GLN A 184 -24.07 -8.19 8.73
N GLU A 185 -24.01 -7.63 7.52
CA GLU A 185 -22.98 -7.95 6.53
C GLU A 185 -21.61 -7.36 6.89
N LEU A 186 -21.60 -6.21 7.58
CA LEU A 186 -20.38 -5.62 8.16
C LEU A 186 -19.87 -6.43 9.37
N ILE A 187 -20.74 -7.22 10.00
CA ILE A 187 -20.45 -8.13 11.12
C ILE A 187 -20.66 -9.59 10.68
N MET A 188 -20.20 -9.96 9.47
CA MET A 188 -20.04 -11.39 9.18
C MET A 188 -18.95 -11.94 10.09
N ALA A 189 -19.30 -12.89 10.95
CA ALA A 189 -18.32 -13.67 11.68
C ALA A 189 -17.29 -14.22 10.68
N PRO A 190 -15.98 -14.17 10.99
CA PRO A 190 -14.96 -14.68 10.09
C PRO A 190 -15.26 -16.14 9.73
N LYS A 191 -15.46 -16.41 8.44
CA LYS A 191 -15.70 -17.76 7.92
C LYS A 191 -14.57 -18.17 6.98
N HIS A 192 -14.52 -19.45 6.64
CA HIS A 192 -13.67 -19.92 5.57
C HIS A 192 -14.23 -19.49 4.22
N TRP A 193 -13.33 -19.03 3.33
CA TRP A 193 -13.64 -18.68 1.94
C TRP A 193 -12.77 -19.53 1.03
N PRO A 194 -13.33 -20.32 0.10
CA PRO A 194 -12.55 -21.22 -0.74
C PRO A 194 -11.69 -20.42 -1.72
N PRO A 195 -10.35 -20.53 -1.66
CA PRO A 195 -9.48 -19.94 -2.68
C PRO A 195 -9.52 -20.78 -3.96
N GLU A 196 -9.51 -20.09 -5.09
CA GLU A 196 -9.42 -20.65 -6.44
C GLU A 196 -8.04 -20.31 -7.02
N GLU A 197 -7.52 -21.14 -7.91
CA GLU A 197 -6.33 -20.82 -8.69
C GLU A 197 -6.62 -19.62 -9.60
N TRP A 198 -5.68 -18.68 -9.64
CA TRP A 198 -5.73 -17.56 -10.54
C TRP A 198 -5.26 -17.99 -11.94
N ASP A 199 -5.92 -17.49 -12.97
CA ASP A 199 -5.52 -17.69 -14.36
C ASP A 199 -5.35 -16.37 -15.12
N GLY A 200 -4.95 -16.44 -16.39
CA GLY A 200 -4.74 -15.24 -17.21
C GLY A 200 -6.01 -14.42 -17.48
N LEU A 201 -7.21 -14.98 -17.36
CA LEU A 201 -8.48 -14.27 -17.53
C LEU A 201 -8.75 -13.34 -16.33
N ASP A 202 -8.16 -13.64 -15.18
CA ASP A 202 -8.30 -12.87 -13.95
C ASP A 202 -7.44 -11.60 -13.88
N VAL A 203 -6.61 -11.33 -14.89
CA VAL A 203 -5.75 -10.14 -14.91
C VAL A 203 -6.55 -8.85 -14.75
N THR A 204 -7.70 -8.73 -15.41
CA THR A 204 -8.49 -7.49 -15.38
C THR A 204 -9.17 -7.25 -14.03
N PRO A 205 -9.89 -8.23 -13.45
CA PRO A 205 -10.45 -8.05 -12.11
C PRO A 205 -9.38 -7.87 -11.03
N VAL A 206 -8.25 -8.58 -11.13
CA VAL A 206 -7.13 -8.40 -10.19
C VAL A 206 -6.50 -7.02 -10.30
N TYR A 207 -6.30 -6.50 -11.51
CA TYR A 207 -5.85 -5.12 -11.74
C TYR A 207 -6.76 -4.08 -11.08
N ASN A 208 -8.08 -4.23 -11.23
CA ASN A 208 -9.05 -3.33 -10.60
C ASN A 208 -9.00 -3.44 -9.06
N LEU A 209 -8.90 -4.67 -8.53
CA LEU A 209 -8.77 -4.90 -7.09
C LEU A 209 -7.47 -4.31 -6.54
N TRP A 210 -6.36 -4.44 -7.29
CA TRP A 210 -5.04 -3.91 -6.98
C TRP A 210 -5.10 -2.40 -6.78
N ASN A 211 -5.57 -1.66 -7.79
CA ASN A 211 -5.65 -0.20 -7.75
C ASN A 211 -6.64 0.30 -6.68
N HIS A 212 -7.68 -0.48 -6.37
CA HIS A 212 -8.61 -0.13 -5.30
C HIS A 212 -8.04 -0.39 -3.89
N CYS A 213 -7.13 -1.35 -3.74
CA CYS A 213 -6.62 -1.75 -2.42
C CYS A 213 -5.29 -1.09 -2.05
N LEU A 214 -4.48 -0.71 -3.03
CA LEU A 214 -3.13 -0.22 -2.81
C LEU A 214 -3.05 1.30 -3.01
N PRO A 215 -2.16 1.99 -2.29
CA PRO A 215 -1.83 3.38 -2.56
C PRO A 215 -1.35 3.59 -4.00
N ASP A 216 -1.58 4.79 -4.55
CA ASP A 216 -1.25 5.15 -5.93
C ASP A 216 0.21 4.90 -6.29
N GLN A 217 1.14 5.05 -5.34
CA GLN A 217 2.57 4.77 -5.56
C GLN A 217 2.86 3.31 -5.97
N PHE A 218 1.97 2.36 -5.64
CA PHE A 218 2.10 0.95 -5.98
C PHE A 218 1.19 0.52 -7.13
N HIS A 219 0.54 1.47 -7.82
CA HIS A 219 -0.25 1.15 -9.01
C HIS A 219 0.70 0.79 -10.15
N LEU A 220 0.33 -0.26 -10.88
CA LEU A 220 1.07 -0.73 -12.04
C LEU A 220 0.18 -0.58 -13.26
N GLU A 221 0.74 -0.35 -14.43
CA GLU A 221 -0.01 -0.51 -15.67
C GLU A 221 -0.45 -1.98 -15.83
N LYS A 222 -1.57 -2.18 -16.51
CA LYS A 222 -2.20 -3.51 -16.63
C LYS A 222 -1.29 -4.55 -17.31
N PHE A 223 -0.62 -4.18 -18.40
CA PHE A 223 0.23 -5.11 -19.15
C PHE A 223 1.52 -5.49 -18.38
N PRO A 224 2.27 -4.55 -17.78
CA PRO A 224 3.34 -4.88 -16.84
C PRO A 224 2.89 -5.75 -15.68
N LEU A 225 1.73 -5.47 -15.07
CA LEU A 225 1.16 -6.32 -14.02
C LEU A 225 0.90 -7.74 -14.53
N GLN A 226 0.33 -7.89 -15.73
CA GLN A 226 0.11 -9.20 -16.34
C GLN A 226 1.42 -10.00 -16.46
N ASN A 227 2.48 -9.39 -16.99
CA ASN A 227 3.76 -10.05 -17.20
C ASN A 227 4.47 -10.42 -15.87
N LEU A 228 4.22 -9.67 -14.80
CA LEU A 228 4.71 -10.00 -13.47
C LEU A 228 3.99 -11.22 -12.89
N LEU A 229 2.67 -11.32 -13.10
CA LEU A 229 1.85 -12.40 -12.57
C LEU A 229 1.95 -13.69 -13.41
N GLN A 230 2.08 -13.60 -14.73
CA GLN A 230 2.19 -14.74 -15.63
C GLN A 230 3.64 -15.23 -15.72
N ARG A 231 4.07 -16.00 -14.72
CA ARG A 231 5.41 -16.64 -14.68
C ARG A 231 5.28 -18.15 -14.57
N ASP A 232 5.19 -18.81 -15.71
CA ASP A 232 5.02 -20.26 -15.80
C ASP A 232 6.10 -21.01 -15.02
N GLY A 233 5.69 -21.98 -14.20
CA GLY A 233 6.58 -22.79 -13.37
C GLY A 233 7.07 -22.13 -12.07
N TYR A 234 6.97 -20.81 -11.95
CA TYR A 234 7.45 -20.07 -10.77
C TYR A 234 6.33 -19.41 -9.96
N ALA A 235 5.24 -19.01 -10.61
CA ALA A 235 4.09 -18.37 -9.99
C ALA A 235 2.94 -19.35 -9.72
N MET A 236 2.28 -19.17 -8.58
CA MET A 236 1.06 -19.89 -8.24
C MET A 236 0.14 -18.95 -7.43
N HIS A 237 -0.76 -18.28 -8.12
CA HIS A 237 -1.57 -17.21 -7.53
C HIS A 237 -2.97 -17.72 -7.18
N PHE A 238 -3.63 -17.04 -6.24
CA PHE A 238 -4.95 -17.44 -5.76
C PHE A 238 -5.91 -16.26 -5.67
N VAL A 239 -7.18 -16.52 -5.96
CA VAL A 239 -8.27 -15.55 -5.84
C VAL A 239 -9.37 -16.09 -4.93
N VAL A 240 -10.15 -15.19 -4.35
CA VAL A 240 -11.41 -15.52 -3.68
C VAL A 240 -12.51 -14.74 -4.36
N ARG A 241 -13.60 -15.43 -4.71
CA ARG A 241 -14.76 -14.85 -5.37
C ARG A 241 -16.00 -14.85 -4.49
N LEU A 242 -16.90 -13.92 -4.76
CA LEU A 242 -18.26 -14.01 -4.26
C LEU A 242 -18.99 -15.21 -4.89
N PRO A 243 -19.69 -16.04 -4.10
CA PRO A 243 -20.45 -17.17 -4.63
C PRO A 243 -21.49 -16.75 -5.67
N GLU A 244 -22.16 -15.62 -5.45
CA GLU A 244 -23.32 -15.20 -6.24
C GLU A 244 -22.92 -14.48 -7.53
N THR A 245 -21.94 -13.57 -7.46
CA THR A 245 -21.56 -12.69 -8.58
C THR A 245 -20.27 -13.12 -9.29
N ARG A 246 -19.52 -14.07 -8.71
CA ARG A 246 -18.16 -14.46 -9.15
C ARG A 246 -17.15 -13.30 -9.17
N GLU A 247 -17.48 -12.17 -8.55
CA GLU A 247 -16.58 -11.02 -8.40
C GLU A 247 -15.36 -11.40 -7.54
N ILE A 248 -14.15 -11.03 -7.98
CA ILE A 248 -12.93 -11.21 -7.19
C ILE A 248 -12.89 -10.19 -6.05
N ILE A 249 -12.92 -10.68 -4.81
CA ILE A 249 -12.89 -9.88 -3.58
C ILE A 249 -11.61 -10.06 -2.77
N GLY A 250 -10.75 -11.01 -3.16
CA GLY A 250 -9.44 -11.20 -2.58
C GLY A 250 -8.47 -11.82 -3.59
N PHE A 251 -7.20 -11.46 -3.47
CA PHE A 251 -6.14 -11.94 -4.33
C PHE A 251 -4.86 -12.17 -3.51
N CYS A 252 -4.11 -13.21 -3.87
CA CYS A 252 -2.83 -13.55 -3.28
C CYS A 252 -1.83 -13.92 -4.37
N ALA A 253 -0.74 -13.17 -4.45
CA ALA A 253 0.38 -13.46 -5.32
C ALA A 253 1.44 -14.29 -4.56
N THR A 254 1.94 -15.34 -5.21
CA THR A 254 3.03 -16.18 -4.69
C THR A 254 4.02 -16.55 -5.79
N TYR A 255 5.29 -16.68 -5.41
CA TYR A 255 6.36 -17.09 -6.31
C TYR A 255 7.29 -18.11 -5.65
N THR A 256 8.03 -18.84 -6.46
CA THR A 256 9.18 -19.63 -6.04
C THR A 256 10.45 -19.12 -6.73
N THR A 257 11.57 -19.12 -6.01
CA THR A 257 12.87 -18.64 -6.53
C THR A 257 13.95 -19.57 -6.04
N PHE A 258 14.93 -19.89 -6.89
CA PHE A 258 16.10 -20.68 -6.50
C PHE A 258 16.99 -19.89 -5.54
N VAL A 259 17.55 -20.61 -4.56
CA VAL A 259 18.47 -20.05 -3.57
C VAL A 259 19.88 -19.97 -4.13
N ASP A 260 20.27 -21.00 -4.87
CA ASP A 260 21.63 -21.23 -5.33
C ASP A 260 21.66 -21.78 -6.76
N LYS A 261 22.87 -21.79 -7.32
CA LYS A 261 23.21 -22.33 -8.65
C LYS A 261 22.87 -23.81 -8.81
N ALA A 262 22.85 -24.59 -7.72
CA ALA A 262 22.56 -26.01 -7.79
C ALA A 262 21.08 -26.25 -8.15
N GLY A 263 20.20 -25.27 -7.90
CA GLY A 263 18.79 -25.35 -8.28
C GLY A 263 17.99 -26.37 -7.46
N GLU A 264 18.51 -26.80 -6.32
CA GLU A 264 17.84 -27.81 -5.48
C GLU A 264 16.99 -27.18 -4.38
N ARG A 265 17.36 -25.96 -3.96
CA ARG A 265 16.75 -25.23 -2.85
C ARG A 265 15.94 -24.05 -3.37
N LEU A 266 14.72 -23.92 -2.86
CA LEU A 266 13.74 -22.91 -3.27
C LEU A 266 13.27 -22.08 -2.07
N ILE A 267 12.92 -20.83 -2.37
CA ILE A 267 12.22 -19.94 -1.45
C ILE A 267 10.78 -19.78 -1.93
N GLY A 268 9.84 -20.11 -1.05
CA GLY A 268 8.43 -19.78 -1.24
C GLY A 268 8.13 -18.35 -0.81
N SER A 269 7.78 -17.51 -1.77
CA SER A 269 7.43 -16.10 -1.55
C SER A 269 5.93 -15.92 -1.45
N LEU A 270 5.44 -15.44 -0.31
CA LEU A 270 4.10 -14.86 -0.20
C LEU A 270 4.21 -13.37 -0.53
N ALA A 271 4.12 -13.06 -1.83
CA ALA A 271 4.44 -11.74 -2.37
C ALA A 271 3.46 -10.66 -1.90
N MET A 272 2.17 -10.97 -1.94
CA MET A 272 1.11 -10.02 -1.57
C MET A 272 -0.19 -10.73 -1.21
N ILE A 273 -0.96 -10.15 -0.29
CA ILE A 273 -2.38 -10.46 -0.08
C ILE A 273 -3.15 -9.14 -0.07
N ILE A 274 -4.17 -9.04 -0.94
CA ILE A 274 -5.12 -7.93 -0.94
C ILE A 274 -6.55 -8.46 -0.79
N VAL A 275 -7.36 -7.71 -0.05
CA VAL A 275 -8.78 -8.01 0.16
C VAL A 275 -9.55 -6.71 -0.01
N LYS A 276 -10.60 -6.76 -0.85
CA LYS A 276 -11.46 -5.63 -1.16
C LYS A 276 -12.04 -5.04 0.12
N SER A 277 -11.95 -3.72 0.29
CA SER A 277 -12.15 -3.06 1.59
C SER A 277 -13.46 -3.46 2.32
N PRO A 278 -14.64 -3.46 1.66
CA PRO A 278 -15.90 -3.86 2.30
C PRO A 278 -15.94 -5.31 2.80
N TYR A 279 -15.06 -6.18 2.30
CA TYR A 279 -15.02 -7.62 2.59
C TYR A 279 -13.90 -8.02 3.56
N ARG A 280 -13.12 -7.05 4.06
CA ARG A 280 -12.06 -7.30 5.05
C ARG A 280 -12.67 -7.82 6.36
N ARG A 281 -11.82 -8.45 7.19
CA ARG A 281 -12.20 -9.08 8.49
C ARG A 281 -13.22 -10.23 8.42
N ARG A 282 -13.67 -10.64 7.22
CA ARG A 282 -14.60 -11.78 7.03
C ARG A 282 -13.93 -13.15 6.89
N GLY A 283 -12.61 -13.23 7.07
CA GLY A 283 -11.82 -14.47 6.94
C GLY A 283 -11.17 -14.72 5.57
N ILE A 284 -11.40 -13.85 4.58
CA ILE A 284 -10.85 -13.97 3.22
C ILE A 284 -9.32 -14.01 3.21
N GLY A 285 -8.67 -12.97 3.77
CA GLY A 285 -7.20 -12.90 3.79
C GLY A 285 -6.56 -14.06 4.57
N ARG A 286 -7.25 -14.58 5.60
CA ARG A 286 -6.81 -15.78 6.32
C ARG A 286 -6.90 -17.02 5.43
N SER A 287 -7.99 -17.17 4.69
CA SER A 287 -8.20 -18.33 3.82
C SER A 287 -7.19 -18.35 2.66
N LEU A 288 -6.93 -17.21 2.03
CA LEU A 288 -5.87 -17.03 1.03
C LEU A 288 -4.50 -17.37 1.61
N TYR A 289 -4.13 -16.78 2.74
CA TYR A 289 -2.85 -17.01 3.41
C TYR A 289 -2.60 -18.48 3.75
N GLU A 290 -3.58 -19.13 4.40
CA GLU A 290 -3.43 -20.52 4.82
C GLU A 290 -3.36 -21.45 3.61
N HIS A 291 -4.12 -21.18 2.55
CA HIS A 291 -4.04 -21.94 1.31
C HIS A 291 -2.68 -21.75 0.62
N ALA A 292 -2.28 -20.51 0.38
CA ALA A 292 -1.01 -20.17 -0.26
C ALA A 292 0.18 -20.79 0.46
N LEU A 293 0.27 -20.64 1.79
CA LEU A 293 1.37 -21.24 2.55
C LEU A 293 1.37 -22.77 2.52
N ARG A 294 0.20 -23.41 2.55
CA ARG A 294 0.13 -24.88 2.42
C ARG A 294 0.64 -25.33 1.06
N GLN A 295 0.32 -24.62 -0.01
CA GLN A 295 0.78 -24.99 -1.35
C GLN A 295 2.28 -24.74 -1.51
N LEU A 296 2.80 -23.60 -1.07
CA LEU A 296 4.24 -23.31 -1.10
C LEU A 296 5.06 -24.39 -0.35
N LYS A 297 4.60 -24.82 0.83
CA LYS A 297 5.27 -25.89 1.61
C LYS A 297 5.25 -27.27 0.95
N ARG A 298 4.36 -27.52 -0.01
CA ARG A 298 4.28 -28.79 -0.73
C ARG A 298 5.24 -28.85 -1.92
N ILE A 299 5.74 -27.70 -2.36
CA ILE A 299 6.67 -27.64 -3.48
C ILE A 299 8.02 -28.23 -3.02
N ARG A 300 8.50 -29.24 -3.75
CA ARG A 300 9.78 -29.88 -3.46
C ARG A 300 10.90 -28.86 -3.54
N GLY A 301 11.79 -28.87 -2.54
CA GLY A 301 12.93 -27.97 -2.46
C GLY A 301 12.65 -26.67 -1.71
N VAL A 302 11.38 -26.34 -1.42
CA VAL A 302 11.05 -25.15 -0.63
C VAL A 302 11.42 -25.38 0.85
N ASP A 303 12.52 -24.77 1.29
CA ASP A 303 13.03 -24.85 2.66
C ASP A 303 12.83 -23.53 3.45
N ARG A 304 12.54 -22.43 2.75
CA ARG A 304 12.34 -21.11 3.33
C ARG A 304 11.06 -20.46 2.80
N LEU A 305 10.32 -19.82 3.70
CA LEU A 305 9.17 -18.97 3.37
C LEU A 305 9.48 -17.51 3.67
N ARG A 306 9.07 -16.60 2.79
CA ARG A 306 9.20 -15.16 3.01
C ARG A 306 7.89 -14.40 2.80
N LEU A 307 7.80 -13.24 3.45
CA LEU A 307 6.81 -12.22 3.15
C LEU A 307 7.41 -11.22 2.15
N GLY A 308 6.62 -10.81 1.17
CA GLY A 308 7.16 -10.17 -0.03
C GLY A 308 7.77 -11.20 -0.98
N SER A 309 8.47 -10.75 -2.01
CA SER A 309 9.08 -11.63 -3.02
C SER A 309 10.52 -11.26 -3.32
N THR A 310 11.29 -12.26 -3.77
CA THR A 310 12.68 -12.08 -4.18
C THR A 310 12.75 -11.50 -5.59
N TYR A 311 12.30 -12.28 -6.58
CA TYR A 311 12.08 -11.89 -7.97
C TYR A 311 10.91 -12.72 -8.57
N PRO A 312 10.00 -12.11 -9.34
CA PRO A 312 9.81 -10.67 -9.49
C PRO A 312 9.54 -10.01 -8.13
N ARG A 313 10.09 -8.80 -7.89
CA ARG A 313 10.04 -8.13 -6.59
C ARG A 313 8.88 -7.13 -6.57
N LEU A 314 7.72 -7.60 -6.16
CA LEU A 314 6.56 -6.73 -5.94
C LEU A 314 6.79 -5.92 -4.66
N LEU A 315 6.92 -6.58 -3.53
CA LEU A 315 7.23 -5.94 -2.26
C LEU A 315 8.43 -6.64 -1.64
N SER A 316 9.37 -5.86 -1.12
CA SER A 316 10.56 -6.41 -0.48
C SER A 316 10.28 -6.96 0.93
N GLY A 317 9.10 -6.70 1.48
CA GLY A 317 8.60 -7.19 2.75
C GLY A 317 7.20 -6.66 3.06
N ILE A 318 6.81 -6.62 4.33
CA ILE A 318 5.56 -5.94 4.72
C ILE A 318 5.83 -4.43 4.69
N PRO A 319 5.02 -3.59 4.01
CA PRO A 319 5.16 -2.15 4.08
C PRO A 319 5.17 -1.66 5.54
N ALA A 320 6.15 -0.83 5.88
CA ALA A 320 6.35 -0.34 7.23
C ALA A 320 5.12 0.45 7.70
N HIS A 321 4.82 0.37 9.00
CA HIS A 321 3.65 1.02 9.62
C HIS A 321 2.29 0.51 9.10
N SER A 322 2.28 -0.56 8.29
CA SER A 322 1.03 -1.21 7.88
C SER A 322 0.38 -1.94 9.07
N PRO A 323 -0.96 -1.89 9.20
CA PRO A 323 -1.69 -2.71 10.17
C PRO A 323 -1.53 -4.22 9.90
N SER A 324 -0.97 -4.59 8.75
CA SER A 324 -0.66 -5.98 8.38
C SER A 324 0.48 -6.57 9.21
N GLU A 325 1.41 -5.77 9.75
CA GLU A 325 2.53 -6.29 10.56
C GLU A 325 2.02 -7.12 11.74
N GLU A 326 1.08 -6.56 12.51
CA GLU A 326 0.47 -7.26 13.65
C GLU A 326 -0.31 -8.51 13.20
N TRP A 327 -0.97 -8.43 12.04
CA TRP A 327 -1.72 -9.56 11.48
C TRP A 327 -0.81 -10.76 11.17
N PHE A 328 0.38 -10.51 10.63
CA PHE A 328 1.39 -11.55 10.39
C PHE A 328 2.08 -11.98 11.69
N GLN A 329 2.37 -11.06 12.61
CA GLN A 329 2.98 -11.38 13.91
C GLN A 329 2.12 -12.36 14.72
N ARG A 330 0.80 -12.13 14.79
CA ARG A 330 -0.17 -13.04 15.44
C ARG A 330 -0.24 -14.43 14.79
N ARG A 331 0.39 -14.63 13.64
CA ARG A 331 0.51 -15.91 12.91
C ARG A 331 1.90 -16.53 13.02
N GLY A 332 2.72 -16.05 13.95
CA GLY A 332 4.02 -16.62 14.26
C GLY A 332 5.12 -16.25 13.26
N TRP A 333 4.97 -15.15 12.54
CA TRP A 333 6.10 -14.56 11.81
C TRP A 333 7.02 -13.81 12.79
N PRO A 334 8.35 -13.99 12.70
CA PRO A 334 9.28 -13.34 13.61
C PRO A 334 9.40 -11.86 13.24
N ILE A 335 8.85 -10.98 14.09
CA ILE A 335 8.93 -9.53 13.91
C ILE A 335 9.42 -8.93 15.24
N ASP A 336 10.73 -8.91 15.44
CA ASP A 336 11.40 -8.30 16.60
C ASP A 336 12.53 -7.35 16.21
N ARG A 337 12.89 -7.29 14.92
CA ARG A 337 13.91 -6.43 14.33
C ARG A 337 15.34 -6.71 14.83
N LEU A 338 15.57 -7.85 15.49
CA LEU A 338 16.86 -8.15 16.13
C LEU A 338 17.89 -8.77 15.16
N SER A 339 17.44 -9.46 14.11
CA SER A 339 18.33 -10.09 13.14
C SER A 339 17.74 -10.08 11.72
N PRO A 340 18.54 -10.41 10.68
CA PRO A 340 18.04 -10.57 9.32
C PRO A 340 16.84 -11.52 9.26
N GLY A 341 15.86 -11.19 8.42
CA GLY A 341 14.63 -11.97 8.30
C GLY A 341 13.65 -11.85 9.46
N ARG A 342 13.92 -11.02 10.47
CA ARG A 342 13.04 -10.82 11.64
C ARG A 342 12.37 -9.44 11.68
N GLY A 343 12.15 -8.82 10.53
CA GLY A 343 11.50 -7.51 10.40
C GLY A 343 12.44 -6.31 10.48
N GLN A 344 13.74 -6.50 10.19
CA GLN A 344 14.63 -5.36 9.98
C GLN A 344 14.14 -4.53 8.78
N TYR A 345 14.34 -3.22 8.88
CA TYR A 345 13.88 -2.32 7.83
C TYR A 345 14.77 -2.39 6.59
N ILE A 346 14.10 -2.38 5.45
CA ILE A 346 14.70 -2.18 4.14
C ILE A 346 13.98 -1.05 3.44
N CYS A 347 14.73 -0.26 2.69
CA CYS A 347 14.25 0.96 2.06
C CYS A 347 14.49 0.88 0.56
N ASP A 348 13.50 1.32 -0.18
CA ASP A 348 13.66 1.70 -1.57
C ASP A 348 13.89 3.21 -1.62
N TRP A 349 14.83 3.64 -2.45
CA TRP A 349 15.28 5.02 -2.51
C TRP A 349 15.12 5.60 -3.90
N LEU A 350 14.87 6.90 -3.95
CA LEU A 350 14.82 7.68 -5.18
C LEU A 350 15.78 8.87 -5.06
N LEU A 351 16.61 9.06 -6.07
CA LEU A 351 17.54 10.18 -6.18
C LEU A 351 17.29 10.92 -7.47
N LYS A 352 17.29 12.25 -7.43
CA LYS A 352 17.51 13.04 -8.64
C LYS A 352 19.00 13.14 -8.89
N ILE A 353 19.44 12.84 -10.10
CA ILE A 353 20.87 12.79 -10.43
C ILE A 353 21.55 14.15 -10.23
N GLU A 354 20.81 15.26 -10.30
CA GLU A 354 21.29 16.62 -9.99
C GLU A 354 21.57 16.85 -8.50
N ASP A 355 20.88 16.14 -7.61
CA ASP A 355 21.06 16.22 -6.16
C ASP A 355 22.26 15.39 -5.69
N TRP A 356 22.80 14.53 -6.56
CA TRP A 356 23.97 13.72 -6.25
C TRP A 356 25.21 14.61 -6.06
N PRO A 357 25.97 14.47 -4.95
CA PRO A 357 27.16 15.27 -4.72
C PRO A 357 28.16 15.13 -5.88
N ASN A 358 28.40 16.23 -6.61
CA ASN A 358 29.30 16.25 -7.76
C ASN A 358 30.69 15.68 -7.40
N GLY A 359 31.06 14.57 -8.03
CA GLY A 359 32.39 13.97 -7.94
C GLY A 359 32.58 12.93 -6.85
N GLY A 360 31.55 12.59 -6.06
CA GLY A 360 31.66 11.67 -4.93
C GLY A 360 32.66 12.17 -3.88
N PHE A 361 32.49 11.81 -2.61
CA PHE A 361 33.37 12.35 -1.56
C PHE A 361 34.86 11.98 -1.82
N SER A 362 35.68 13.00 -2.09
CA SER A 362 37.17 13.00 -2.18
C SER A 362 37.81 12.42 -3.46
N THR A 363 39.13 12.16 -3.46
CA THR A 363 39.85 11.50 -4.56
C THR A 363 39.69 9.99 -4.47
N VAL A 364 39.58 9.29 -5.62
CA VAL A 364 39.58 7.82 -5.64
C VAL A 364 40.92 7.32 -5.10
N PRO A 365 40.95 6.49 -4.04
CA PRO A 365 42.18 5.90 -3.54
C PRO A 365 42.97 5.20 -4.65
N SER A 366 44.30 5.36 -4.66
CA SER A 366 45.16 4.76 -5.67
C SER A 366 44.98 3.24 -5.72
N GLY A 367 44.56 2.71 -6.86
CA GLY A 367 44.33 1.28 -7.07
C GLY A 367 42.86 0.86 -7.12
N LEU A 368 41.92 1.73 -6.72
CA LEU A 368 40.49 1.51 -6.92
C LEU A 368 40.05 1.96 -8.31
N VAL A 369 39.34 1.08 -9.03
CA VAL A 369 38.78 1.34 -10.36
C VAL A 369 37.33 0.91 -10.39
N PHE A 370 36.45 1.77 -10.92
CA PHE A 370 35.04 1.46 -11.13
C PHE A 370 34.73 1.57 -12.62
N ARG A 371 34.13 0.52 -13.20
CA ARG A 371 33.85 0.45 -14.64
C ARG A 371 32.73 -0.54 -14.96
N GLN A 372 32.15 -0.42 -16.15
CA GLN A 372 31.29 -1.47 -16.71
C GLN A 372 32.09 -2.75 -16.94
N ALA A 373 31.45 -3.90 -16.76
CA ALA A 373 32.04 -5.20 -17.03
C ALA A 373 32.17 -5.44 -18.54
N THR A 374 33.18 -6.22 -18.92
CA THR A 374 33.38 -6.69 -20.29
C THR A 374 33.15 -8.20 -20.35
N PHE A 375 33.14 -8.76 -21.57
CA PHE A 375 33.00 -10.20 -21.77
C PHE A 375 34.07 -11.02 -21.02
N ASP A 376 35.30 -10.50 -20.93
CA ASP A 376 36.41 -11.17 -20.25
C ASP A 376 36.20 -11.27 -18.72
N ASP A 377 35.34 -10.42 -18.14
CA ASP A 377 35.04 -10.44 -16.72
C ASP A 377 34.05 -11.54 -16.33
N PHE A 378 33.33 -12.17 -17.28
CA PHE A 378 32.18 -13.05 -17.01
C PHE A 378 32.47 -14.09 -15.92
N GLN A 379 33.56 -14.85 -16.06
CA GLN A 379 33.91 -15.89 -15.09
C GLN A 379 34.23 -15.31 -13.71
N SER A 380 34.99 -14.20 -13.68
CA SER A 380 35.37 -13.54 -12.44
C SER A 380 34.16 -12.95 -11.70
N VAL A 381 33.18 -12.43 -12.44
CA VAL A 381 31.90 -11.94 -11.88
C VAL A 381 31.08 -13.10 -11.34
N SER A 382 30.95 -14.20 -12.08
CA SER A 382 30.23 -15.39 -11.63
C SER A 382 30.80 -15.93 -10.32
N ASP A 383 32.12 -16.11 -10.24
CA ASP A 383 32.82 -16.60 -9.05
C ASP A 383 32.66 -15.63 -7.86
N PHE A 384 32.76 -14.32 -8.11
CA PHE A 384 32.59 -13.29 -7.09
C PHE A 384 31.17 -13.30 -6.50
N ILE A 385 30.16 -13.28 -7.36
CA ILE A 385 28.76 -13.24 -6.94
C ILE A 385 28.38 -14.55 -6.25
N GLU A 386 28.75 -15.72 -6.78
CA GLU A 386 28.49 -17.02 -6.16
C GLU A 386 29.04 -17.05 -4.73
N LYS A 387 30.30 -16.63 -4.55
CA LYS A 387 30.96 -16.60 -3.23
C LYS A 387 30.27 -15.65 -2.25
N GLU A 388 30.03 -14.40 -2.64
CA GLU A 388 29.51 -13.39 -1.70
C GLU A 388 28.02 -13.61 -1.41
N THR A 389 27.22 -14.07 -2.38
CA THR A 389 25.80 -14.38 -2.17
C THR A 389 25.61 -15.58 -1.25
N ALA A 390 26.41 -16.64 -1.39
CA ALA A 390 26.40 -17.78 -0.48
C ALA A 390 26.79 -17.38 0.94
N ARG A 391 27.83 -16.54 1.10
CA ARG A 391 28.30 -16.05 2.40
C ARG A 391 27.27 -15.17 3.11
N LYS A 392 26.55 -14.32 2.36
CA LYS A 392 25.63 -13.31 2.90
C LYS A 392 24.16 -13.72 2.87
N ASP A 393 23.88 -14.93 2.39
CA ASP A 393 22.53 -15.46 2.21
C ASP A 393 21.66 -14.51 1.35
N TYR A 394 22.28 -13.94 0.31
CA TYR A 394 21.59 -13.10 -0.68
C TYR A 394 20.92 -13.98 -1.73
N THR A 395 19.60 -14.05 -1.66
CA THR A 395 18.82 -15.01 -2.45
C THR A 395 18.42 -14.43 -3.79
N GLY A 396 18.53 -15.21 -4.87
CA GLY A 396 18.13 -14.84 -6.23
C GLY A 396 19.03 -13.82 -6.94
N TRP A 397 20.09 -13.31 -6.29
CA TRP A 397 21.00 -12.34 -6.91
C TRP A 397 21.86 -12.98 -8.00
N TYR A 398 22.38 -14.20 -7.74
CA TYR A 398 23.19 -14.94 -8.71
C TYR A 398 22.45 -15.08 -10.06
N ASP A 399 21.18 -15.50 -10.03
CA ASP A 399 20.36 -15.64 -11.23
C ASP A 399 20.21 -14.31 -11.99
N GLN A 400 20.05 -13.19 -11.28
CA GLN A 400 19.94 -11.88 -11.94
C GLN A 400 21.22 -11.47 -12.65
N TYR A 401 22.39 -11.66 -12.03
CA TYR A 401 23.68 -11.43 -12.70
C TYR A 401 23.87 -12.36 -13.91
N MET A 402 23.53 -13.64 -13.77
CA MET A 402 23.72 -14.62 -14.85
C MET A 402 22.74 -14.40 -16.00
N ASN A 403 21.47 -14.09 -15.72
CA ASN A 403 20.47 -13.79 -16.74
C ASN A 403 20.88 -12.59 -17.59
N LEU A 404 21.38 -11.53 -16.96
CA LEU A 404 21.84 -10.33 -17.65
C LEU A 404 23.08 -10.62 -18.51
N ALA A 405 24.03 -11.39 -17.98
CA ALA A 405 25.22 -11.78 -18.73
C ALA A 405 24.89 -12.71 -19.91
N HIS A 406 23.95 -13.65 -19.73
CA HIS A 406 23.47 -14.53 -20.80
C HIS A 406 22.66 -13.79 -21.87
N ASP A 407 21.96 -12.72 -21.51
CA ASP A 407 21.32 -11.78 -22.46
C ASP A 407 22.34 -10.90 -23.22
N GLY A 408 23.64 -11.04 -22.92
CA GLY A 408 24.71 -10.27 -23.55
C GLY A 408 24.91 -8.87 -22.99
N ARG A 409 24.22 -8.52 -21.90
CA ARG A 409 24.23 -7.19 -21.27
C ARG A 409 25.25 -7.06 -20.15
N LEU A 410 26.48 -7.54 -20.36
CA LEU A 410 27.52 -7.42 -19.34
C LEU A 410 27.87 -5.96 -19.00
N ASN A 411 27.68 -5.03 -19.94
CA ASN A 411 27.87 -3.60 -19.71
C ASN A 411 26.90 -3.00 -18.68
N ASP A 412 25.77 -3.67 -18.40
CA ASP A 412 24.84 -3.29 -17.34
C ASP A 412 25.31 -3.77 -15.94
N ILE A 413 26.45 -4.48 -15.88
CA ILE A 413 27.13 -4.84 -14.64
C ILE A 413 28.23 -3.81 -14.37
N ILE A 414 28.15 -3.12 -13.24
CA ILE A 414 29.17 -2.17 -12.79
C ILE A 414 30.05 -2.86 -11.76
N LEU A 415 31.37 -2.84 -11.99
CA LEU A 415 32.37 -3.48 -11.14
C LEU A 415 33.18 -2.43 -10.39
N GLY A 416 33.47 -2.71 -9.11
CA GLY A 416 34.51 -2.06 -8.33
C GLY A 416 35.70 -3.01 -8.15
N LEU A 417 36.89 -2.58 -8.55
CA LEU A 417 38.12 -3.35 -8.50
C LEU A 417 39.14 -2.69 -7.59
N ASP A 418 39.86 -3.49 -6.81
CA ASP A 418 41.07 -3.10 -6.08
C ASP A 418 42.25 -3.90 -6.63
N ARG A 419 43.21 -3.22 -7.27
CA ARG A 419 44.39 -3.86 -7.91
C ARG A 419 44.01 -5.06 -8.79
N SER A 420 42.98 -4.88 -9.61
CA SER A 420 42.39 -5.87 -10.54
C SER A 420 41.53 -6.97 -9.93
N ARG A 421 41.36 -7.01 -8.61
CA ARG A 421 40.43 -7.95 -7.95
C ARG A 421 39.06 -7.30 -7.82
N ILE A 422 37.99 -8.02 -8.22
CA ILE A 422 36.61 -7.58 -7.98
C ILE A 422 36.34 -7.57 -6.47
N ILE A 423 35.96 -6.39 -5.98
CA ILE A 423 35.59 -6.15 -4.58
C ILE A 423 34.15 -5.66 -4.43
N ALA A 424 33.53 -5.20 -5.53
CA ALA A 424 32.13 -4.82 -5.55
C ALA A 424 31.53 -5.02 -6.95
N ALA A 425 30.22 -5.21 -6.99
CA ALA A 425 29.43 -5.28 -8.21
C ALA A 425 28.03 -4.70 -7.96
N ALA A 426 27.43 -4.09 -8.98
CA ALA A 426 26.03 -3.68 -8.99
C ALA A 426 25.43 -3.89 -10.39
N LEU A 427 24.11 -3.99 -10.46
CA LEU A 427 23.38 -4.07 -11.72
C LEU A 427 22.67 -2.75 -11.98
N VAL A 428 22.81 -2.20 -13.17
CA VAL A 428 22.01 -1.08 -13.66
C VAL A 428 20.97 -1.57 -14.67
N TYR A 429 19.84 -0.90 -14.77
CA TYR A 429 18.85 -1.20 -15.80
C TYR A 429 18.03 0.04 -16.13
N THR A 430 17.54 0.13 -17.37
CA THR A 430 16.57 1.17 -17.74
C THR A 430 15.20 0.53 -18.00
N PRO A 431 14.09 1.23 -17.72
CA PRO A 431 12.75 0.65 -17.84
C PRO A 431 12.34 0.20 -19.25
N HIS A 432 12.96 0.72 -20.31
CA HIS A 432 12.44 0.61 -21.69
C HIS A 432 13.40 -0.05 -22.67
N ASP A 433 14.56 -0.52 -22.22
CA ASP A 433 15.58 -1.15 -23.08
C ASP A 433 15.35 -2.66 -23.33
N GLY A 434 14.31 -3.24 -22.72
CA GLY A 434 14.01 -4.68 -22.81
C GLY A 434 14.85 -5.55 -21.87
N SER A 435 15.57 -4.97 -20.91
CA SER A 435 16.35 -5.70 -19.92
C SER A 435 15.49 -6.69 -19.11
N PRO A 436 15.97 -7.93 -18.87
CA PRO A 436 15.27 -8.88 -18.02
C PRO A 436 15.07 -8.36 -16.60
N LEU A 437 15.97 -7.50 -16.09
CA LEU A 437 15.84 -6.87 -14.78
C LEU A 437 14.59 -5.99 -14.70
N ALA A 438 14.31 -5.22 -15.75
CA ALA A 438 13.15 -4.34 -15.81
C ALA A 438 11.82 -5.11 -15.83
N LEU A 439 11.84 -6.40 -16.20
CA LEU A 439 10.67 -7.28 -16.13
C LEU A 439 10.40 -7.79 -14.71
N ASP A 440 11.45 -7.89 -13.88
CA ASP A 440 11.35 -8.37 -12.50
C ASP A 440 11.22 -7.24 -11.47
N LEU A 441 11.61 -6.01 -11.84
CA LEU A 441 11.65 -4.82 -10.99
C LEU A 441 10.79 -3.69 -11.58
N PRO A 442 9.50 -3.62 -11.24
CA PRO A 442 8.57 -2.74 -11.94
C PRO A 442 8.66 -1.27 -11.56
N TRP A 443 9.20 -0.96 -10.37
CA TRP A 443 8.97 0.34 -9.74
C TRP A 443 9.67 1.51 -10.44
N ALA A 444 10.87 1.30 -11.00
CA ALA A 444 11.54 2.36 -11.78
C ALA A 444 10.65 2.84 -12.93
N ARG A 445 10.08 1.90 -13.72
CA ARG A 445 9.14 2.22 -14.82
C ARG A 445 7.91 2.99 -14.32
N THR A 446 7.35 2.54 -13.20
CA THR A 446 6.14 3.12 -12.61
C THR A 446 6.36 4.54 -12.11
N ILE A 447 7.54 4.84 -11.55
CA ILE A 447 7.87 6.17 -11.02
C ILE A 447 8.05 7.18 -12.16
N GLY A 448 8.58 6.75 -13.30
CA GLY A 448 8.64 7.58 -14.50
C GLY A 448 9.57 7.03 -15.59
N PRO A 449 9.39 7.48 -16.84
CA PRO A 449 10.21 7.04 -17.98
C PRO A 449 11.67 7.50 -17.92
N ASP A 450 11.98 8.48 -17.06
CA ASP A 450 13.29 9.09 -16.83
C ASP A 450 14.04 8.48 -15.62
N VAL A 451 13.52 7.38 -15.06
CA VAL A 451 14.06 6.74 -13.85
C VAL A 451 14.81 5.46 -14.22
N GLY A 452 16.12 5.46 -14.01
CA GLY A 452 16.95 4.25 -14.07
C GLY A 452 16.94 3.49 -12.75
N GLY A 453 17.20 2.19 -12.78
CA GLY A 453 17.30 1.37 -11.58
C GLY A 453 18.73 0.90 -11.31
N VAL A 454 19.06 0.74 -10.02
CA VAL A 454 20.26 0.03 -9.57
C VAL A 454 19.84 -1.00 -8.54
N THR A 455 20.26 -2.25 -8.74
CA THR A 455 19.89 -3.38 -7.89
C THR A 455 21.09 -4.29 -7.60
N CYS A 456 20.90 -5.27 -6.72
CA CYS A 456 21.87 -6.33 -6.40
C CYS A 456 23.28 -5.81 -6.05
N ILE A 457 23.36 -4.71 -5.30
CA ILE A 457 24.63 -4.09 -4.89
C ILE A 457 25.37 -5.04 -3.94
N CYS A 458 26.43 -5.68 -4.44
CA CYS A 458 27.25 -6.63 -3.73
C CYS A 458 28.63 -6.01 -3.44
N ILE A 459 28.99 -5.86 -2.17
CA ILE A 459 30.30 -5.38 -1.74
C ILE A 459 30.95 -6.49 -0.92
N ALA A 460 32.18 -6.86 -1.20
CA ALA A 460 32.86 -7.93 -0.46
C ALA A 460 33.01 -7.58 1.03
N ASP A 461 33.09 -8.59 1.89
CA ASP A 461 33.45 -8.34 3.28
C ASP A 461 34.94 -7.99 3.44
N ASP A 462 35.22 -7.24 4.50
CA ASP A 462 36.56 -6.70 4.77
C ASP A 462 37.52 -7.85 5.12
N ASN A 463 38.23 -8.34 4.11
CA ASN A 463 39.04 -9.56 4.19
C ASN A 463 40.54 -9.24 4.31
N GLY A 464 40.92 -8.08 4.87
CA GLY A 464 42.32 -7.60 4.92
C GLY A 464 42.93 -7.23 3.57
N ALA A 465 42.17 -7.40 2.48
CA ALA A 465 42.54 -7.07 1.11
C ALA A 465 41.88 -5.78 0.60
N MET A 466 40.92 -5.21 1.32
CA MET A 466 40.34 -3.91 0.99
C MET A 466 41.21 -2.81 1.59
N THR A 467 41.66 -1.86 0.77
CA THR A 467 42.37 -0.68 1.27
C THR A 467 41.43 0.48 1.67
N SER A 468 40.12 0.32 1.52
CA SER A 468 39.14 1.40 1.69
C SER A 468 37.86 0.93 2.37
N SER A 469 37.15 1.85 3.02
CA SER A 469 35.92 1.52 3.76
C SER A 469 34.78 1.10 2.81
N LYS A 470 33.86 0.26 3.31
CA LYS A 470 32.66 -0.16 2.57
C LYS A 470 31.82 1.03 2.12
N ASP A 471 31.73 2.09 2.92
CA ASP A 471 30.99 3.30 2.56
C ASP A 471 31.65 4.01 1.38
N THR A 472 32.98 4.13 1.35
CA THR A 472 33.69 4.66 0.19
C THR A 472 33.45 3.82 -1.05
N ILE A 473 33.49 2.49 -0.94
CA ILE A 473 33.23 1.59 -2.07
C ILE A 473 31.79 1.73 -2.57
N MET A 474 30.81 1.80 -1.66
CA MET A 474 29.40 2.01 -1.99
C MET A 474 29.20 3.33 -2.76
N ILE A 475 29.73 4.43 -2.22
CA ILE A 475 29.60 5.77 -2.85
C ILE A 475 30.21 5.76 -4.25
N ARG A 476 31.40 5.18 -4.42
CA ARG A 476 32.07 5.13 -5.73
C ARG A 476 31.45 4.18 -6.73
N LEU A 477 30.87 3.09 -6.25
CA LEU A 477 30.07 2.21 -7.10
C LEU A 477 28.82 2.94 -7.58
N LEU A 478 28.14 3.67 -6.68
CA LEU A 478 26.98 4.49 -7.04
C LEU A 478 27.35 5.63 -8.00
N ASP A 479 28.50 6.28 -7.83
CA ASP A 479 29.02 7.27 -8.81
C ASP A 479 29.05 6.67 -10.22
N ALA A 480 29.63 5.47 -10.37
CA ALA A 480 29.74 4.78 -11.65
C ALA A 480 28.37 4.35 -12.20
N CYS A 481 27.47 3.83 -11.36
CA CYS A 481 26.10 3.50 -11.76
C CYS A 481 25.34 4.75 -12.25
N ILE A 482 25.43 5.85 -11.51
CA ILE A 482 24.78 7.12 -11.85
C ILE A 482 25.33 7.69 -13.15
N ALA A 483 26.64 7.60 -13.39
CA ALA A 483 27.26 8.04 -14.64
C ALA A 483 26.70 7.26 -15.84
N VAL A 484 26.62 5.92 -15.75
CA VAL A 484 26.05 5.08 -16.82
C VAL A 484 24.57 5.39 -17.04
N LEU A 485 23.77 5.50 -15.98
CA LEU A 485 22.35 5.84 -16.11
C LEU A 485 22.14 7.24 -16.73
N ARG A 486 23.00 8.20 -16.38
CA ARG A 486 23.00 9.54 -16.99
C ARG A 486 23.35 9.49 -18.48
N GLU A 487 24.33 8.68 -18.88
CA GLU A 487 24.67 8.45 -20.30
C GLU A 487 23.51 7.81 -21.07
N HIS A 488 22.74 6.92 -20.42
CA HIS A 488 21.50 6.37 -20.96
C HIS A 488 20.30 7.34 -20.91
N GLY A 489 20.51 8.61 -20.53
CA GLY A 489 19.49 9.66 -20.55
C GLY A 489 18.54 9.66 -19.36
N MET A 490 18.82 8.89 -18.31
CA MET A 490 18.02 8.93 -17.08
C MET A 490 18.32 10.20 -16.29
N GLN A 491 17.32 10.70 -15.58
CA GLN A 491 17.42 11.89 -14.72
C GLN A 491 17.30 11.54 -13.23
N ARG A 492 16.72 10.37 -12.94
CA ARG A 492 16.49 9.88 -11.59
C ARG A 492 17.00 8.45 -11.45
N VAL A 493 17.37 8.07 -10.23
CA VAL A 493 17.86 6.73 -9.89
C VAL A 493 17.01 6.13 -8.79
N TYR A 494 16.54 4.91 -9.02
CA TYR A 494 15.82 4.10 -8.06
C TYR A 494 16.73 2.98 -7.53
N LEU A 495 16.86 2.89 -6.21
CA LEU A 495 17.55 1.78 -5.52
C LEU A 495 16.51 0.93 -4.80
N ASP A 496 16.54 -0.39 -5.00
CA ASP A 496 15.58 -1.29 -4.36
C ASP A 496 16.18 -2.13 -3.22
N ALA A 497 15.38 -2.35 -2.18
CA ALA A 497 15.66 -3.24 -1.05
C ALA A 497 17.00 -3.00 -0.33
N ILE A 498 17.39 -1.74 -0.15
CA ILE A 498 18.62 -1.37 0.55
C ILE A 498 18.46 -1.54 2.07
N LYS A 499 19.44 -2.19 2.69
CA LYS A 499 19.53 -2.43 4.14
C LYS A 499 20.42 -1.41 4.82
N GLY A 500 19.85 -0.65 5.77
CA GLY A 500 20.59 0.31 6.59
C GLY A 500 21.13 1.51 5.80
N GLY A 501 22.01 2.28 6.44
CA GLY A 501 22.64 3.45 5.83
C GLY A 501 21.70 4.66 5.63
N ASP A 502 20.53 4.66 6.27
CA ASP A 502 19.47 5.67 6.07
C ASP A 502 19.98 7.12 6.11
N GLU A 503 20.72 7.49 7.14
CA GLU A 503 21.26 8.85 7.31
C GLU A 503 22.26 9.19 6.19
N GLY A 504 23.11 8.23 5.82
CA GLY A 504 24.05 8.34 4.72
C GLY A 504 23.35 8.60 3.39
N PHE A 505 22.38 7.78 3.00
CA PHE A 505 21.59 7.96 1.78
C PHE A 505 20.88 9.32 1.77
N GLN A 506 20.23 9.70 2.87
CA GLN A 506 19.56 11.00 2.97
C GLN A 506 20.53 12.17 2.83
N SER A 507 21.71 12.08 3.44
CA SER A 507 22.75 13.12 3.30
C SER A 507 23.26 13.28 1.87
N MET A 508 23.10 12.25 1.03
CA MET A 508 23.50 12.25 -0.38
C MET A 508 22.35 12.62 -1.33
N GLY A 509 21.22 13.10 -0.80
CA GLY A 509 20.08 13.55 -1.59
C GLY A 509 19.05 12.46 -1.91
N PHE A 510 19.23 11.21 -1.45
CA PHE A 510 18.22 10.18 -1.63
C PHE A 510 16.99 10.43 -0.77
N GLN A 511 15.83 10.26 -1.38
CA GLN A 511 14.52 10.30 -0.74
C GLN A 511 13.98 8.88 -0.59
N LYS A 512 13.34 8.57 0.54
CA LYS A 512 12.71 7.26 0.74
C LYS A 512 11.47 7.18 -0.14
N TRP A 513 11.42 6.18 -1.01
CA TRP A 513 10.26 5.88 -1.85
C TRP A 513 9.30 4.89 -1.15
N ALA A 514 9.86 3.83 -0.58
CA ALA A 514 9.10 2.87 0.22
C ALA A 514 9.97 2.26 1.31
N LYS A 515 9.33 1.78 2.38
CA LYS A 515 9.98 1.14 3.51
C LYS A 515 9.26 -0.15 3.85
N TYR A 516 10.00 -1.21 4.11
CA TYR A 516 9.44 -2.53 4.40
C TYR A 516 10.12 -3.18 5.60
N SER A 517 9.39 -4.04 6.29
CA SER A 517 9.91 -5.00 7.26
C SER A 517 10.26 -6.31 6.53
N GLU A 518 11.55 -6.62 6.38
CA GLU A 518 12.03 -7.86 5.75
C GLU A 518 11.83 -9.06 6.66
N ILE A 519 11.02 -10.04 6.24
CA ILE A 519 10.63 -11.16 7.10
C ILE A 519 10.67 -12.48 6.33
N TRP A 520 11.36 -13.47 6.91
CA TRP A 520 11.39 -14.85 6.42
C TRP A 520 11.56 -15.86 7.57
N ARG A 521 11.27 -17.13 7.30
CA ARG A 521 11.51 -18.24 8.22
C ARG A 521 11.83 -19.52 7.47
N GLN A 522 12.62 -20.39 8.09
CA GLN A 522 12.86 -21.76 7.61
C GLN A 522 11.61 -22.63 7.87
N ILE A 523 11.43 -23.69 7.08
CA ILE A 523 10.33 -24.66 7.20
C ILE A 523 10.73 -25.85 8.08
#